data_AF-A0AAD5KM10-F1
#
_entry.id   AF-A0AAD5KM10-F1
#
_cell.length_a   1.000
_cell.length_b   1.000
_cell.length_c   1.000
_cell.angle_alpha   90.00
_cell.angle_beta   90.00
_cell.angle_gamma   90.00
#
_symmetry.space_group_name_H-M   'P 1'
#
loop_
_entity.id
_entity.type
_entity.pdbx_description
1 polymer ?
#
loop_
_entity_poly.entity_id
_entity_poly.type
_entity_poly.pdbx_seq_one_letter_code
_entity_poly.pdbx_strand_id
1 'polypeptide(L)'
;MWFQIAFTIVVVLSGHSLAAFLLGYTSESCDDLKPHRIPFVQDVVGQAGAFQPGLGSNGLPINAPGFNRPNPNGPAINGPDGVNVQPILMTTVTPYRIFTVDNRYKKGRALEVRLEGREYFEAFVMEARAVGGGPTNKLPQAGVGRFVSAPRTAMFLSCRDRSSSAVVNAPNPLRMNNLTFTWEAPFQDVGDIYFIASVLLGDRYWVFTSERLLSNPFPGELVGCGIRRTCVRLCGYYQSSPICSLDEAEYVLIIEIDPYQRETQITIGGYIRDPQTYVAFGMAYSDFSLTDMDMSVCMLDRGRVTLGHYYVKQEIFPPFPHAGVIVPDLTDLDNNRIWCRFRRPFLPYGPTSINPTRSMFHYYFKGPKNDSGIYLPESIYKMNISPRQYNITEFYTDVQISNSARTPPGFHHSIDRRGLEGIYTDRARSGS
;
A
#
# COMPACT_ATOMS: atom_id res chain seq x y z
N MET A 1 17.26 4.97 32.35
CA MET A 1 17.98 3.68 32.27
C MET A 1 19.24 3.95 31.47
N TRP A 2 20.40 3.86 32.11
CA TRP A 2 21.70 4.22 31.54
C TRP A 2 22.11 3.15 30.52
N PHE A 3 22.55 3.53 29.32
CA PHE A 3 23.06 2.59 28.32
C PHE A 3 24.53 2.88 28.04
N GLN A 4 25.39 1.94 28.44
CA GLN A 4 26.79 1.84 28.04
C GLN A 4 26.87 1.20 26.64
N ILE A 5 27.78 1.69 25.79
CA ILE A 5 27.95 1.33 24.37
C ILE A 5 29.26 0.52 24.21
N ALA A 6 29.31 -0.51 23.35
CA ALA A 6 30.52 -1.29 23.02
C ALA A 6 30.69 -1.48 21.49
N PHE A 7 31.93 -1.62 21.01
CA PHE A 7 32.42 -1.18 19.67
C PHE A 7 33.27 -2.24 18.92
N THR A 8 33.38 -2.16 17.58
CA THR A 8 34.48 -2.77 16.79
C THR A 8 35.64 -1.77 16.71
N ILE A 9 36.79 -2.06 17.32
CA ILE A 9 37.91 -1.11 17.36
C ILE A 9 38.77 -1.28 16.10
N VAL A 10 38.84 -0.24 15.26
CA VAL A 10 39.95 -0.07 14.31
C VAL A 10 41.01 0.77 15.01
N VAL A 11 42.08 0.12 15.48
CA VAL A 11 43.22 0.82 16.09
C VAL A 11 44.14 1.29 14.96
N VAL A 12 44.23 2.60 14.76
CA VAL A 12 45.33 3.21 14.00
C VAL A 12 46.36 3.69 15.00
N LEU A 13 47.53 3.06 15.03
CA LEU A 13 48.67 3.52 15.83
C LEU A 13 49.36 4.66 15.08
N SER A 14 49.06 5.91 15.44
CA SER A 14 49.89 7.07 15.10
C SER A 14 50.22 7.84 16.37
N GLY A 15 51.49 8.23 16.50
CA GLY A 15 52.06 8.82 17.72
C GLY A 15 51.17 9.88 18.38
N HIS A 16 50.74 9.56 19.60
CA HIS A 16 50.28 10.48 20.66
C HIS A 16 48.79 10.86 20.73
N SER A 17 47.87 10.20 20.01
CA SER A 17 46.43 10.20 20.37
C SER A 17 45.71 8.99 19.77
N LEU A 18 45.09 8.16 20.63
CA LEU A 18 44.19 7.08 20.22
C LEU A 18 42.81 7.67 19.92
N ALA A 19 42.52 7.92 18.65
CA ALA A 19 41.17 8.22 18.21
C ALA A 19 40.57 6.96 17.58
N ALA A 20 39.77 6.22 18.35
CA ALA A 20 38.96 5.14 17.82
C ALA A 20 37.74 5.72 17.10
N PHE A 21 37.42 5.23 15.91
CA PHE A 21 36.20 5.60 15.18
C PHE A 21 35.49 4.33 14.72
N LEU A 22 34.16 4.37 14.69
CA LEU A 22 33.35 3.32 14.05
C LEU A 22 32.94 3.75 12.65
N LEU A 23 32.85 2.78 11.75
CA LEU A 23 32.07 2.94 10.52
C LEU A 23 30.67 2.40 10.77
N GLY A 24 29.66 3.20 10.46
CA GLY A 24 28.26 2.83 10.63
C GLY A 24 27.34 3.77 9.86
N TYR A 25 26.05 3.53 9.95
CA TYR A 25 25.05 4.32 9.24
C TYR A 25 24.32 5.27 10.18
N THR A 26 24.15 6.51 9.75
CA THR A 26 23.41 7.57 10.47
C THR A 26 22.20 8.01 9.65
N SER A 27 21.40 8.96 10.17
CA SER A 27 20.30 9.56 9.41
C SER A 27 20.76 10.23 8.10
N GLU A 28 22.02 10.66 8.02
CA GLU A 28 22.61 11.24 6.80
C GLU A 28 22.85 10.17 5.74
N SER A 29 23.14 8.94 6.17
CA SER A 29 23.36 7.80 5.27
C SER A 29 22.12 7.39 4.47
N CYS A 30 20.93 7.87 4.82
CA CYS A 30 19.74 7.60 4.01
C CYS A 30 19.81 8.31 2.64
N ASP A 31 20.63 9.36 2.52
CA ASP A 31 20.76 10.14 1.29
C ASP A 31 21.76 9.50 0.33
N ASP A 32 22.94 9.16 0.83
CA ASP A 32 24.06 8.69 0.02
C ASP A 32 24.33 7.18 0.13
N LEU A 33 23.67 6.49 1.07
CA LEU A 33 23.87 5.08 1.40
C LEU A 33 25.32 4.75 1.78
N LYS A 34 26.07 5.75 2.27
CA LYS A 34 27.46 5.59 2.67
C LYS A 34 27.57 5.39 4.19
N PRO A 35 28.44 4.47 4.62
CA PRO A 35 28.83 4.43 6.02
C PRO A 35 29.65 5.68 6.37
N HIS A 36 29.37 6.29 7.51
CA HIS A 36 30.12 7.43 8.02
C HIS A 36 30.96 7.04 9.24
N ARG A 37 31.98 7.85 9.52
CA ARG A 37 32.71 7.79 10.78
C ARG A 37 31.82 8.29 11.89
N ILE A 38 31.58 7.45 12.88
CA ILE A 38 30.88 7.79 14.10
C ILE A 38 31.96 8.04 15.18
N PRO A 39 32.09 9.28 15.69
CA PRO A 39 33.08 9.60 16.70
C PRO A 39 32.82 8.81 18.00
N PHE A 40 33.88 8.21 18.52
CA PHE A 40 33.86 7.55 19.82
C PHE A 40 33.93 8.62 20.92
N VAL A 41 32.80 8.89 21.59
CA VAL A 41 32.83 9.66 22.84
C VAL A 41 33.02 8.64 23.97
N GLN A 42 34.26 8.54 24.45
CA GLN A 42 34.53 7.90 25.73
C GLN A 42 33.98 8.84 26.78
N ASP A 43 32.88 8.49 27.45
CA ASP A 43 32.48 9.20 28.67
C ASP A 43 33.66 9.10 29.64
N VAL A 44 34.36 10.21 29.79
CA VAL A 44 35.40 10.37 30.79
C VAL A 44 34.70 10.29 32.14
N VAL A 45 34.78 9.11 32.75
CA VAL A 45 34.49 8.94 34.17
C VAL A 45 35.45 9.84 34.93
N GLY A 46 34.94 10.94 35.47
CA GLY A 46 35.64 11.71 36.49
C GLY A 46 35.52 13.22 36.36
N GLN A 47 34.38 13.79 36.77
CA GLN A 47 34.39 14.90 37.72
C GLN A 47 32.99 15.08 38.32
N ALA A 48 32.90 14.82 39.63
CA ALA A 48 31.74 15.13 40.44
C ALA A 48 31.55 16.65 40.49
N GLY A 49 30.43 17.14 39.97
CA GLY A 49 29.99 18.52 40.10
C GLY A 49 28.47 18.54 40.07
N ALA A 50 27.86 18.95 41.18
CA ALA A 50 26.44 18.89 41.46
C ALA A 50 25.57 19.67 40.46
N PHE A 51 24.44 19.09 40.04
CA PHE A 51 23.29 19.83 39.53
C PHE A 51 22.00 19.20 40.09
N GLN A 52 21.25 20.00 40.85
CA GLN A 52 19.92 19.65 41.37
C GLN A 52 18.88 19.63 40.23
N PRO A 53 17.83 18.78 40.31
CA PRO A 53 16.75 18.79 39.34
C PRO A 53 15.71 19.86 39.70
N GLY A 54 15.54 20.86 38.85
CA GLY A 54 14.39 21.75 38.86
C GLY A 54 13.17 21.07 38.23
N LEU A 55 12.09 20.95 39.02
CA LEU A 55 10.76 20.57 38.56
C LEU A 55 10.19 21.66 37.63
N GLY A 56 9.77 21.26 36.42
CA GLY A 56 9.01 22.08 35.48
C GLY A 56 7.78 21.33 35.00
N SER A 57 6.62 21.92 35.24
CA SER A 57 5.28 21.42 34.91
C SER A 57 5.03 21.38 33.40
N ASN A 58 4.73 20.20 32.87
CA ASN A 58 3.69 19.88 31.87
C ASN A 58 3.93 18.46 31.34
N GLY A 59 3.12 17.51 31.81
CA GLY A 59 3.26 16.09 31.51
C GLY A 59 2.95 15.73 30.05
N LEU A 60 4.00 15.64 29.23
CA LEU A 60 4.06 14.94 27.95
C LEU A 60 5.47 14.32 27.80
N PRO A 61 5.63 13.15 27.16
CA PRO A 61 6.95 12.58 26.91
C PRO A 61 7.69 13.44 25.87
N ILE A 62 8.68 14.19 26.34
CA ILE A 62 9.57 15.01 25.52
C ILE A 62 10.52 14.08 24.76
N ASN A 63 10.68 14.39 23.47
CA ASN A 63 11.64 13.84 22.51
C ASN A 63 12.93 13.29 23.15
N ALA A 64 13.34 12.11 22.68
CA ALA A 64 14.67 11.54 22.95
C ALA A 64 15.77 12.59 22.70
N PRO A 65 16.87 12.59 23.49
CA PRO A 65 17.89 13.61 23.38
C PRO A 65 18.46 13.63 21.96
N GLY A 66 18.41 14.82 21.35
CA GLY A 66 18.94 15.07 20.02
C GLY A 66 20.42 14.73 19.96
N PHE A 67 20.80 13.95 18.94
CA PHE A 67 22.13 14.07 18.38
C PHE A 67 22.27 15.53 17.93
N ASN A 68 23.01 16.32 18.70
CA ASN A 68 23.38 17.66 18.27
C ASN A 68 24.07 17.55 16.91
N ARG A 69 23.58 18.34 15.94
CA ARG A 69 24.26 18.57 14.66
C ARG A 69 25.74 18.82 14.93
N PRO A 70 26.68 18.15 14.24
CA PRO A 70 28.07 18.55 14.29
C PRO A 70 28.16 20.02 13.89
N ASN A 71 28.81 20.84 14.71
CA ASN A 71 29.16 22.20 14.34
C ASN A 71 30.05 22.11 13.08
N PRO A 72 29.63 22.64 11.91
CA PRO A 72 30.44 22.61 10.69
C PRO A 72 31.74 23.40 10.81
N ASN A 73 31.86 24.22 11.87
CA ASN A 73 32.97 25.15 12.10
C ASN A 73 33.85 24.74 13.29
N GLY A 74 33.76 23.49 13.77
CA GLY A 74 34.74 22.96 14.72
C GLY A 74 36.10 22.80 14.03
N PRO A 75 37.22 23.13 14.69
CA PRO A 75 38.54 23.01 14.06
C PRO A 75 38.77 21.56 13.65
N ALA A 76 39.02 21.35 12.35
CA ALA A 76 39.47 20.08 11.82
C ALA A 76 40.74 19.69 12.59
N ILE A 77 40.68 18.58 13.33
CA ILE A 77 41.86 17.98 13.94
C ILE A 77 42.63 17.29 12.79
N ASN A 78 43.31 18.10 11.98
CA ASN A 78 44.24 17.65 10.96
C ASN A 78 45.58 17.35 11.66
N GLY A 79 45.67 16.19 12.31
CA GLY A 79 46.96 15.61 12.66
C GLY A 79 47.66 15.09 11.40
N PRO A 80 49.01 15.13 11.31
CA PRO A 80 49.72 14.92 10.04
C PRO A 80 49.62 13.51 9.43
N ASP A 81 49.25 12.48 10.19
CA ASP A 81 49.33 11.08 9.73
C ASP A 81 48.03 10.28 9.93
N GLY A 82 46.87 10.95 10.01
CA GLY A 82 45.58 10.30 10.14
C GLY A 82 45.17 9.60 8.84
N VAL A 83 45.46 8.30 8.69
CA VAL A 83 44.96 7.49 7.57
C VAL A 83 43.44 7.62 7.52
N ASN A 84 42.97 8.37 6.52
CA ASN A 84 41.56 8.56 6.22
C ASN A 84 41.04 7.27 5.58
N VAL A 85 40.84 6.23 6.40
CA VAL A 85 40.07 5.04 6.02
C VAL A 85 38.65 5.51 5.72
N GLN A 86 38.39 5.74 4.43
CA GLN A 86 37.07 5.93 3.86
C GLN A 86 36.58 4.55 3.42
N PRO A 87 35.32 4.19 3.68
CA PRO A 87 34.76 2.97 3.15
C PRO A 87 34.88 2.95 1.61
N ILE A 88 35.28 1.80 1.06
CA ILE A 88 35.45 1.56 -0.36
C ILE A 88 34.15 0.98 -0.91
N LEU A 89 33.55 1.68 -1.88
CA LEU A 89 32.39 1.17 -2.61
C LEU A 89 32.84 0.03 -3.52
N MET A 90 32.23 -1.12 -3.34
CA MET A 90 32.44 -2.28 -4.20
C MET A 90 31.46 -2.24 -5.36
N THR A 91 31.97 -2.26 -6.59
CA THR A 91 31.18 -2.31 -7.84
C THR A 91 31.05 -3.72 -8.41
N THR A 92 31.69 -4.70 -7.77
CA THR A 92 31.57 -6.13 -8.09
C THR A 92 30.18 -6.65 -7.71
N VAL A 93 29.82 -7.83 -8.21
CA VAL A 93 28.57 -8.52 -7.81
C VAL A 93 28.49 -8.62 -6.28
N THR A 94 27.39 -8.13 -5.72
CA THR A 94 27.14 -8.18 -4.28
C THR A 94 26.91 -9.62 -3.81
N PRO A 95 27.52 -10.06 -2.68
CA PRO A 95 27.22 -11.36 -2.07
C PRO A 95 25.93 -11.35 -1.25
N TYR A 96 25.19 -10.24 -1.25
CA TYR A 96 23.99 -10.00 -0.46
C TYR A 96 22.76 -9.78 -1.34
N ARG A 97 21.57 -10.07 -0.81
CA ARG A 97 20.28 -9.93 -1.51
C ARG A 97 19.17 -9.51 -0.55
N ILE A 98 18.18 -8.81 -1.10
CA ILE A 98 16.93 -8.48 -0.41
C ILE A 98 15.82 -9.33 -1.02
N PHE A 99 15.11 -10.08 -0.17
CA PHE A 99 13.96 -10.88 -0.57
C PHE A 99 12.69 -10.34 0.08
N THR A 100 11.60 -10.37 -0.66
CA THR A 100 10.25 -10.11 -0.16
C THR A 100 9.44 -11.39 -0.27
N VAL A 101 8.52 -11.61 0.68
CA VAL A 101 7.66 -12.82 0.66
C VAL A 101 6.66 -12.85 -0.50
N ASP A 102 6.43 -11.69 -1.13
CA ASP A 102 5.55 -11.51 -2.28
C ASP A 102 6.24 -10.59 -3.31
N ASN A 103 5.78 -10.60 -4.56
CA ASN A 103 6.19 -9.68 -5.62
C ASN A 103 5.26 -8.46 -5.75
N ARG A 104 4.21 -8.39 -4.94
CA ARG A 104 3.29 -7.26 -4.82
C ARG A 104 3.16 -6.77 -3.38
N TYR A 105 2.85 -5.49 -3.22
CA TYR A 105 2.44 -4.96 -1.92
C TYR A 105 1.07 -4.30 -2.00
N LYS A 106 0.38 -4.25 -0.86
CA LYS A 106 -0.92 -3.59 -0.73
C LYS A 106 -0.81 -2.38 0.19
N LYS A 107 -1.49 -1.28 -0.18
CA LYS A 107 -1.52 -0.03 0.60
C LYS A 107 -1.92 -0.31 2.05
N GLY A 108 -1.18 0.25 3.01
CA GLY A 108 -1.42 0.06 4.44
C GLY A 108 -1.21 -1.36 4.98
N ARG A 109 -0.67 -2.30 4.20
CA ARG A 109 -0.41 -3.67 4.64
C ARG A 109 1.06 -3.88 4.96
N ALA A 110 1.29 -4.76 5.93
CA ALA A 110 2.61 -5.23 6.30
C ALA A 110 3.10 -6.33 5.34
N LEU A 111 4.39 -6.33 5.06
CA LEU A 111 5.11 -7.28 4.23
C LEU A 111 6.41 -7.68 4.94
N GLU A 112 6.74 -8.96 4.89
CA GLU A 112 8.03 -9.44 5.38
C GLU A 112 9.13 -9.23 4.33
N VAL A 113 10.27 -8.69 4.80
CA VAL A 113 11.44 -8.35 4.00
C VAL A 113 12.66 -8.97 4.65
N ARG A 114 13.49 -9.66 3.87
CA ARG A 114 14.67 -10.39 4.35
C ARG A 114 15.93 -9.86 3.71
N LEU A 115 16.95 -9.60 4.53
CA LEU A 115 18.29 -9.24 4.10
C LEU A 115 19.20 -10.45 4.33
N GLU A 116 19.67 -11.05 3.23
CA GLU A 116 20.43 -12.29 3.25
C GLU A 116 21.81 -12.10 2.62
N GLY A 117 22.80 -12.82 3.12
CA GLY A 117 24.17 -12.79 2.66
C GLY A 117 24.77 -14.19 2.58
N ARG A 118 25.68 -14.39 1.61
CA ARG A 118 26.57 -15.56 1.63
C ARG A 118 27.64 -15.46 2.71
N GLU A 119 27.96 -14.23 3.10
CA GLU A 119 28.89 -13.88 4.17
C GLU A 119 28.16 -13.05 5.22
N TYR A 120 28.77 -12.89 6.39
CA TYR A 120 28.25 -11.95 7.37
C TYR A 120 28.54 -10.50 6.94
N PHE A 121 27.83 -9.56 7.55
CA PHE A 121 28.10 -8.12 7.46
C PHE A 121 28.13 -7.52 8.87
N GLU A 122 28.77 -6.36 9.02
CA GLU A 122 29.05 -5.72 10.31
C GLU A 122 28.13 -4.52 10.57
N ALA A 123 27.70 -3.84 9.51
CA ALA A 123 26.72 -2.77 9.57
C ALA A 123 25.84 -2.78 8.31
N PHE A 124 24.65 -2.22 8.42
CA PHE A 124 23.77 -2.05 7.27
C PHE A 124 22.84 -0.85 7.43
N VAL A 125 22.32 -0.37 6.31
CA VAL A 125 21.11 0.46 6.23
C VAL A 125 20.22 -0.09 5.12
N MET A 126 18.90 -0.12 5.35
CA MET A 126 17.93 -0.49 4.32
C MET A 126 16.68 0.39 4.40
N GLU A 127 16.16 0.78 3.25
CA GLU A 127 14.91 1.52 3.09
C GLU A 127 14.16 1.08 1.84
N ALA A 128 12.87 1.42 1.73
CA ALA A 128 12.09 1.25 0.51
C ALA A 128 11.99 2.56 -0.26
N ARG A 129 12.07 2.55 -1.59
CA ARG A 129 11.92 3.73 -2.46
C ARG A 129 10.89 3.49 -3.55
N ALA A 130 10.16 4.53 -3.93
CA ALA A 130 9.23 4.48 -5.06
C ALA A 130 9.97 4.54 -6.41
N VAL A 131 9.51 3.76 -7.38
CA VAL A 131 9.99 3.78 -8.76
C VAL A 131 9.53 5.07 -9.44
N GLY A 132 10.45 5.81 -10.03
CA GLY A 132 10.14 7.01 -10.82
C GLY A 132 9.81 8.27 -10.01
N GLY A 133 9.71 8.17 -8.68
CA GLY A 133 9.12 9.23 -7.85
C GLY A 133 7.61 9.29 -8.10
N GLY A 134 6.81 9.36 -7.03
CA GLY A 134 5.35 9.44 -7.17
C GLY A 134 4.89 10.65 -8.03
N PRO A 135 3.58 10.77 -8.32
CA PRO A 135 3.02 11.83 -9.18
C PRO A 135 3.41 13.27 -8.77
N THR A 136 3.89 13.46 -7.53
CA THR A 136 4.68 14.64 -7.14
C THR A 136 6.17 14.43 -7.46
N ASN A 137 6.52 14.62 -8.74
CA ASN A 137 7.88 14.52 -9.31
C ASN A 137 8.92 15.44 -8.65
N LYS A 138 9.39 15.12 -7.43
CA LYS A 138 10.63 15.70 -6.88
C LYS A 138 11.53 14.77 -6.05
N LEU A 139 11.14 13.54 -5.68
CA LEU A 139 12.03 12.69 -4.88
C LEU A 139 11.90 11.19 -5.21
N PRO A 140 12.51 10.69 -6.31
CA PRO A 140 12.85 9.26 -6.47
C PRO A 140 13.83 8.75 -5.39
N GLN A 141 14.18 9.58 -4.40
CA GLN A 141 15.17 9.28 -3.37
C GLN A 141 14.58 9.14 -1.96
N ALA A 142 13.28 9.42 -1.72
CA ALA A 142 12.73 9.43 -0.36
C ALA A 142 12.17 8.06 0.05
N GLY A 143 12.55 7.61 1.25
CA GLY A 143 12.02 6.40 1.88
C GLY A 143 10.49 6.40 1.91
N VAL A 144 9.85 5.31 1.46
CA VAL A 144 8.40 5.09 1.47
C VAL A 144 8.00 4.00 2.45
N GLY A 145 6.79 4.13 3.01
CA GLY A 145 6.33 3.24 4.08
C GLY A 145 7.15 3.39 5.36
N ARG A 146 7.07 2.38 6.23
CA ARG A 146 7.82 2.33 7.49
C ARG A 146 8.12 0.90 7.92
N PHE A 147 9.23 0.70 8.61
CA PHE A 147 9.49 -0.55 9.30
C PHE A 147 8.77 -0.57 10.65
N VAL A 148 8.08 -1.67 10.93
CA VAL A 148 7.26 -1.86 12.15
C VAL A 148 7.79 -2.97 13.05
N SER A 149 8.59 -3.88 12.52
CA SER A 149 9.27 -4.93 13.28
C SER A 149 10.67 -5.19 12.71
N ALA A 150 11.63 -5.43 13.60
CA ALA A 150 13.02 -5.68 13.29
C ALA A 150 13.63 -6.64 14.34
N PRO A 151 14.67 -7.40 13.99
CA PRO A 151 15.36 -8.25 14.97
C PRO A 151 16.08 -7.39 16.00
N ARG A 152 16.42 -7.97 17.17
CA ARG A 152 17.13 -7.26 18.26
C ARG A 152 18.50 -6.69 17.85
N THR A 153 19.05 -7.19 16.75
CA THR A 153 20.32 -6.75 16.16
C THR A 153 20.17 -5.53 15.26
N ALA A 154 18.96 -4.98 15.12
CA ALA A 154 18.62 -3.85 14.28
C ALA A 154 17.83 -2.80 15.07
N MET A 155 17.84 -1.56 14.58
CA MET A 155 17.05 -0.46 15.10
C MET A 155 16.42 0.35 13.96
N PHE A 156 15.31 1.02 14.26
CA PHE A 156 14.65 1.91 13.32
C PHE A 156 15.38 3.25 13.25
N LEU A 157 15.50 3.78 12.04
CA LEU A 157 16.09 5.07 11.76
C LEU A 157 15.06 5.98 11.09
N SER A 158 15.00 7.22 11.55
CA SER A 158 14.15 8.24 10.96
C SER A 158 14.95 9.05 9.93
N CYS A 159 14.69 8.81 8.66
CA CYS A 159 15.28 9.57 7.56
C CYS A 159 14.31 10.68 7.12
N ARG A 160 14.83 11.91 6.91
CA ARG A 160 14.08 13.05 6.35
C ARG A 160 12.71 13.27 6.99
N ASP A 161 12.70 13.33 8.32
CA ASP A 161 11.50 13.54 9.16
C ASP A 161 10.43 12.44 9.04
N ARG A 162 10.75 11.30 8.43
CA ARG A 162 9.87 10.13 8.37
C ARG A 162 10.32 9.10 9.40
N SER A 163 9.49 8.89 10.41
CA SER A 163 9.75 7.92 11.47
C SER A 163 9.89 6.50 10.92
N SER A 164 10.92 5.78 11.35
CA SER A 164 11.13 4.36 10.98
C SER A 164 11.15 4.10 9.48
N SER A 165 11.58 5.08 8.68
CA SER A 165 11.66 4.96 7.22
C SER A 165 12.82 4.09 6.75
N ALA A 166 13.82 3.88 7.60
CA ALA A 166 14.91 2.95 7.39
C ALA A 166 15.15 2.06 8.61
N VAL A 167 15.90 0.99 8.40
CA VAL A 167 16.47 0.15 9.45
C VAL A 167 17.98 0.15 9.33
N VAL A 168 18.65 0.17 10.48
CA VAL A 168 20.11 0.04 10.59
C VAL A 168 20.47 -1.01 11.63
N ASN A 169 21.73 -1.41 11.70
CA ASN A 169 22.20 -2.27 12.77
C ASN A 169 22.07 -1.58 14.14
N ALA A 170 21.73 -2.34 15.18
CA ALA A 170 21.77 -1.88 16.56
C ALA A 170 23.22 -1.56 16.97
N PRO A 171 23.42 -0.68 17.97
CA PRO A 171 24.76 -0.29 18.41
C PRO A 171 25.38 -1.42 19.24
N ASN A 172 25.88 -2.46 18.58
CA ASN A 172 26.74 -3.53 19.09
C ASN A 172 27.43 -4.22 17.90
N PRO A 173 28.72 -4.58 18.00
CA PRO A 173 29.42 -5.31 16.95
C PRO A 173 28.85 -6.72 16.83
N LEU A 174 28.02 -6.92 15.81
CA LEU A 174 27.37 -8.19 15.54
C LEU A 174 27.71 -8.58 14.10
N ARG A 175 28.31 -9.77 13.95
CA ARG A 175 28.35 -10.43 12.66
C ARG A 175 26.93 -10.84 12.34
N MET A 176 26.28 -10.10 11.46
CA MET A 176 24.90 -10.29 11.10
C MET A 176 24.81 -11.05 9.77
N ASN A 177 23.80 -11.88 9.67
CA ASN A 177 23.35 -12.48 8.43
C ASN A 177 21.87 -12.86 8.57
N ASN A 178 21.14 -12.96 7.48
CA ASN A 178 19.75 -13.44 7.42
C ASN A 178 18.82 -12.70 8.40
N LEU A 179 18.71 -11.38 8.21
CA LEU A 179 17.84 -10.55 9.02
C LEU A 179 16.44 -10.48 8.40
N THR A 180 15.41 -10.57 9.23
CA THR A 180 14.00 -10.50 8.80
C THR A 180 13.32 -9.30 9.43
N PHE A 181 12.64 -8.51 8.60
CA PHE A 181 11.97 -7.28 8.98
C PHE A 181 10.51 -7.32 8.55
N THR A 182 9.68 -6.51 9.20
CA THR A 182 8.31 -6.24 8.75
C THR A 182 8.22 -4.78 8.34
N TRP A 183 7.86 -4.55 7.07
CA TRP A 183 7.66 -3.23 6.48
C TRP A 183 6.17 -3.01 6.18
N GLU A 184 5.64 -1.86 6.56
CA GLU A 184 4.26 -1.46 6.31
C GLU A 184 4.21 -0.44 5.17
N ALA A 185 3.41 -0.76 4.14
CA ALA A 185 3.21 0.09 3.00
C ALA A 185 2.48 1.39 3.35
N PRO A 186 2.76 2.51 2.66
CA PRO A 186 1.98 3.73 2.84
C PRO A 186 0.52 3.50 2.44
N PHE A 187 -0.40 4.28 3.04
CA PHE A 187 -1.81 4.29 2.65
C PHE A 187 -2.06 4.98 1.30
N GLN A 188 -1.13 5.83 0.88
CA GLN A 188 -1.17 6.55 -0.39
C GLN A 188 -0.60 5.67 -1.51
N ASP A 189 -1.11 5.85 -2.73
CA ASP A 189 -0.47 5.23 -3.89
C ASP A 189 0.86 5.90 -4.20
N VAL A 190 1.94 5.13 -4.09
CA VAL A 190 3.29 5.57 -4.45
C VAL A 190 3.81 4.87 -5.69
N GLY A 191 2.95 4.09 -6.38
CA GLY A 191 3.33 3.25 -7.50
C GLY A 191 4.24 2.11 -7.06
N ASP A 192 4.91 1.48 -8.01
CA ASP A 192 5.79 0.36 -7.69
C ASP A 192 6.98 0.82 -6.84
N ILE A 193 7.54 -0.09 -6.04
CA ILE A 193 8.64 0.22 -5.14
C ILE A 193 9.78 -0.78 -5.31
N TYR A 194 10.91 -0.51 -4.67
CA TYR A 194 11.99 -1.46 -4.45
C TYR A 194 12.64 -1.16 -3.10
N PHE A 195 13.25 -2.17 -2.49
CA PHE A 195 14.11 -1.97 -1.34
C PHE A 195 15.54 -1.71 -1.82
N ILE A 196 16.22 -0.79 -1.15
CA ILE A 196 17.63 -0.49 -1.37
C ILE A 196 18.36 -0.65 -0.04
N ALA A 197 19.52 -1.31 -0.09
CA ALA A 197 20.34 -1.52 1.08
C ALA A 197 21.80 -1.18 0.79
N SER A 198 22.50 -0.80 1.85
CA SER A 198 23.95 -0.71 1.91
C SER A 198 24.44 -1.56 3.07
N VAL A 199 25.44 -2.38 2.82
CA VAL A 199 26.03 -3.28 3.83
C VAL A 199 27.54 -3.09 3.87
N LEU A 200 28.11 -3.12 5.07
CA LEU A 200 29.52 -2.90 5.35
C LEU A 200 30.18 -4.18 5.90
N LEU A 201 31.36 -4.51 5.40
CA LEU A 201 32.24 -5.55 5.91
C LEU A 201 33.70 -5.08 5.87
N GLY A 202 34.28 -4.80 7.03
CA GLY A 202 35.61 -4.18 7.13
C GLY A 202 35.59 -2.75 6.59
N ASP A 203 36.42 -2.47 5.60
CA ASP A 203 36.48 -1.19 4.89
C ASP A 203 35.69 -1.20 3.58
N ARG A 204 35.01 -2.29 3.22
CA ARG A 204 34.27 -2.45 1.97
C ARG A 204 32.77 -2.36 2.21
N TYR A 205 32.05 -1.66 1.33
CA TYR A 205 30.60 -1.65 1.35
C TYR A 205 30.00 -1.88 -0.04
N TRP A 206 28.79 -2.44 -0.06
CA TRP A 206 28.02 -2.71 -1.27
C TRP A 206 26.67 -2.04 -1.18
N VAL A 207 26.22 -1.45 -2.29
CA VAL A 207 24.86 -0.91 -2.44
C VAL A 207 24.13 -1.76 -3.47
N PHE A 208 22.92 -2.21 -3.14
CA PHE A 208 22.13 -3.10 -3.98
C PHE A 208 20.64 -2.97 -3.71
N THR A 209 19.82 -3.48 -4.63
CA THR A 209 18.36 -3.38 -4.58
C THR A 209 17.70 -4.76 -4.61
N SER A 210 16.47 -4.82 -4.09
CA SER A 210 15.56 -5.93 -4.34
C SER A 210 15.09 -5.95 -5.80
N GLU A 211 14.36 -7.00 -6.17
CA GLU A 211 13.45 -6.94 -7.31
C GLU A 211 12.36 -5.87 -7.09
N ARG A 212 11.80 -5.37 -8.19
CA ARG A 212 10.71 -4.40 -8.14
C ARG A 212 9.46 -5.07 -7.58
N LEU A 213 8.85 -4.41 -6.61
CA LEU A 213 7.61 -4.82 -5.99
C LEU A 213 6.45 -4.03 -6.58
N LEU A 214 5.50 -4.73 -7.20
CA LEU A 214 4.39 -4.09 -7.91
C LEU A 214 3.31 -3.64 -6.93
N SER A 215 2.73 -2.46 -7.15
CA SER A 215 1.58 -2.00 -6.38
C SER A 215 0.35 -2.88 -6.68
N ASN A 216 -0.33 -3.34 -5.63
CA ASN A 216 -1.62 -3.99 -5.74
C ASN A 216 -2.71 -2.90 -5.87
N PRO A 217 -3.46 -2.87 -6.99
CA PRO A 217 -4.43 -1.82 -7.26
C PRO A 217 -5.74 -1.97 -6.47
N PHE A 218 -6.00 -3.10 -5.80
CA PHE A 218 -7.25 -3.33 -5.06
C PHE A 218 -7.25 -2.66 -3.67
N PRO A 219 -8.39 -2.12 -3.18
CA PRO A 219 -9.77 -2.18 -3.72
C PRO A 219 -10.08 -1.19 -4.87
N GLY A 220 -9.07 -0.52 -5.42
CA GLY A 220 -9.21 0.57 -6.37
C GLY A 220 -9.16 1.93 -5.69
N GLU A 221 -9.47 2.99 -6.45
CA GLU A 221 -9.47 4.36 -5.93
C GLU A 221 -10.76 5.10 -6.30
N LEU A 222 -11.26 5.91 -5.36
CA LEU A 222 -12.45 6.73 -5.59
C LEU A 222 -12.17 8.04 -6.35
N VAL A 223 -10.90 8.35 -6.65
CA VAL A 223 -10.53 9.62 -7.30
C VAL A 223 -11.02 9.62 -8.75
N GLY A 224 -11.99 10.49 -9.05
CA GLY A 224 -12.56 10.64 -10.40
C GLY A 224 -13.87 9.88 -10.63
N CYS A 225 -14.46 9.28 -9.59
CA CYS A 225 -15.81 8.71 -9.65
C CYS A 225 -16.84 9.73 -10.14
N GLY A 226 -17.70 9.33 -11.07
CA GLY A 226 -18.70 10.18 -11.72
C GLY A 226 -18.15 11.16 -12.75
N ILE A 227 -16.83 11.22 -12.97
CA ILE A 227 -16.19 12.14 -13.93
C ILE A 227 -15.46 11.35 -15.02
N ARG A 228 -14.66 10.35 -14.63
CA ARG A 228 -13.83 9.53 -15.55
C ARG A 228 -13.89 8.04 -15.26
N ARG A 229 -14.65 7.66 -14.23
CA ARG A 229 -14.90 6.27 -13.84
C ARG A 229 -16.26 6.16 -13.18
N THR A 230 -16.90 5.01 -13.33
CA THR A 230 -18.08 4.64 -12.55
C THR A 230 -17.63 3.96 -11.28
N CYS A 231 -18.23 4.32 -10.15
CA CYS A 231 -17.93 3.72 -8.86
C CYS A 231 -19.21 3.35 -8.12
N VAL A 232 -19.34 2.08 -7.80
CA VAL A 232 -20.48 1.53 -7.07
C VAL A 232 -19.97 0.88 -5.80
N ARG A 233 -20.60 1.21 -4.67
CA ARG A 233 -20.34 0.59 -3.37
C ARG A 233 -21.66 0.12 -2.77
N LEU A 234 -21.71 -1.13 -2.32
CA LEU A 234 -22.79 -1.62 -1.48
C LEU A 234 -22.29 -1.66 -0.04
N CYS A 235 -22.85 -0.83 0.82
CA CYS A 235 -22.52 -0.71 2.24
C CYS A 235 -23.36 -1.70 3.05
N GLY A 236 -22.82 -2.26 4.14
CA GLY A 236 -23.52 -3.26 4.94
C GLY A 236 -24.76 -2.69 5.64
N TYR A 237 -25.81 -3.52 5.79
CA TYR A 237 -27.10 -3.11 6.37
C TYR A 237 -26.99 -2.49 7.77
N TYR A 238 -26.03 -2.96 8.58
CA TYR A 238 -25.83 -2.50 9.96
C TYR A 238 -24.97 -1.23 10.09
N GLN A 239 -24.62 -0.57 8.98
CA GLN A 239 -23.84 0.66 9.04
C GLN A 239 -24.74 1.86 9.38
N SER A 240 -24.30 2.66 10.34
CA SER A 240 -24.98 3.88 10.79
C SER A 240 -24.94 5.01 9.76
N SER A 241 -24.09 4.89 8.73
CA SER A 241 -23.92 5.83 7.64
C SER A 241 -24.27 5.15 6.32
N PRO A 242 -25.02 5.83 5.41
CA PRO A 242 -25.25 5.32 4.05
C PRO A 242 -23.99 5.37 3.18
N ILE A 243 -22.86 5.86 3.71
CA ILE A 243 -21.58 5.98 3.02
C ILE A 243 -20.53 5.18 3.78
N CYS A 244 -19.82 4.30 3.05
CA CYS A 244 -18.73 3.47 3.55
C CYS A 244 -17.46 3.64 2.72
N SER A 245 -16.30 3.40 3.33
CA SER A 245 -15.03 3.32 2.61
C SER A 245 -14.96 2.09 1.69
N LEU A 246 -14.00 2.05 0.77
CA LEU A 246 -13.79 0.87 -0.11
C LEU A 246 -13.46 -0.40 0.70
N ASP A 247 -12.76 -0.25 1.82
CA ASP A 247 -12.37 -1.35 2.69
C ASP A 247 -13.53 -1.87 3.57
N GLU A 248 -14.55 -1.04 3.79
CA GLU A 248 -15.77 -1.39 4.54
C GLU A 248 -16.90 -1.89 3.66
N ALA A 249 -16.92 -1.50 2.38
CA ALA A 249 -17.99 -1.85 1.45
C ALA A 249 -18.12 -3.37 1.29
N GLU A 250 -19.33 -3.91 1.36
CA GLU A 250 -19.57 -5.34 1.13
C GLU A 250 -19.30 -5.73 -0.33
N TYR A 251 -19.55 -4.81 -1.26
CA TYR A 251 -19.35 -4.98 -2.68
C TYR A 251 -18.79 -3.67 -3.27
N VAL A 252 -17.87 -3.80 -4.21
CA VAL A 252 -17.27 -2.70 -4.96
C VAL A 252 -17.28 -3.05 -6.44
N LEU A 253 -17.71 -2.09 -7.27
CA LEU A 253 -17.50 -2.10 -8.72
C LEU A 253 -16.89 -0.77 -9.12
N ILE A 254 -15.80 -0.83 -9.87
CA ILE A 254 -15.20 0.34 -10.52
C ILE A 254 -15.08 0.03 -12.01
N ILE A 255 -15.63 0.89 -12.86
CA ILE A 255 -15.52 0.80 -14.31
C ILE A 255 -14.75 2.02 -14.80
N GLU A 256 -13.66 1.76 -15.52
CA GLU A 256 -12.82 2.76 -16.15
C GLU A 256 -12.79 2.49 -17.65
N ILE A 257 -12.75 3.55 -18.45
CA ILE A 257 -12.59 3.42 -19.90
C ILE A 257 -11.11 3.64 -20.22
N ASP A 258 -10.55 2.75 -21.04
CA ASP A 258 -9.32 3.08 -21.75
C ASP A 258 -9.71 3.88 -23.03
N PRO A 259 -9.46 5.20 -23.06
CA PRO A 259 -9.86 6.02 -24.20
C PRO A 259 -9.12 5.65 -25.49
N TYR A 260 -8.01 4.92 -25.41
CA TYR A 260 -7.20 4.51 -26.54
C TYR A 260 -7.55 3.11 -27.05
N GLN A 261 -8.03 2.21 -26.18
CA GLN A 261 -8.20 0.79 -26.52
C GLN A 261 -9.64 0.33 -26.81
N ARG A 262 -10.64 1.24 -26.84
CA ARG A 262 -12.06 0.90 -27.07
C ARG A 262 -12.54 -0.27 -26.20
N GLU A 263 -12.08 -0.28 -24.96
CA GLU A 263 -12.41 -1.27 -23.95
C GLU A 263 -12.59 -0.61 -22.59
N THR A 264 -13.36 -1.26 -21.72
CA THR A 264 -13.47 -0.88 -20.31
C THR A 264 -12.66 -1.82 -19.44
N GLN A 265 -11.89 -1.25 -18.52
CA GLN A 265 -11.33 -1.95 -17.38
C GLN A 265 -12.37 -1.98 -16.26
N ILE A 266 -12.73 -3.18 -15.82
CA ILE A 266 -13.73 -3.42 -14.80
C ILE A 266 -13.03 -4.08 -13.61
N THR A 267 -13.22 -3.50 -12.43
CA THR A 267 -12.76 -4.02 -11.14
C THR A 267 -14.01 -4.37 -10.34
N ILE A 268 -14.16 -5.64 -9.99
CA ILE A 268 -15.19 -6.10 -9.05
C ILE A 268 -14.54 -6.72 -7.84
N GLY A 269 -15.13 -6.51 -6.67
CA GLY A 269 -14.73 -7.21 -5.48
C GLY A 269 -15.75 -7.10 -4.37
N GLY A 270 -15.57 -7.93 -3.35
CA GLY A 270 -16.52 -7.97 -2.26
C GLY A 270 -16.14 -8.98 -1.21
N TYR A 271 -16.78 -8.83 -0.04
CA TYR A 271 -16.64 -9.75 1.07
C TYR A 271 -17.37 -11.07 0.77
N ILE A 272 -16.67 -12.19 0.96
CA ILE A 272 -17.22 -13.56 0.90
C ILE A 272 -17.22 -14.17 2.30
N ARG A 273 -18.35 -14.77 2.71
CA ARG A 273 -18.47 -15.43 4.03
C ARG A 273 -17.91 -16.84 4.02
N ASP A 274 -17.98 -17.49 2.86
CA ASP A 274 -17.56 -18.85 2.65
C ASP A 274 -17.04 -19.03 1.20
N PRO A 275 -16.26 -20.10 0.93
CA PRO A 275 -15.75 -20.41 -0.40
C PRO A 275 -16.81 -20.70 -1.46
N GLN A 276 -18.09 -20.82 -1.06
CA GLN A 276 -19.24 -21.11 -1.92
C GLN A 276 -20.04 -19.84 -2.24
N THR A 277 -19.45 -18.66 -2.04
CA THR A 277 -20.02 -17.37 -2.45
C THR A 277 -19.24 -16.79 -3.64
N TYR A 278 -19.95 -16.19 -4.59
CA TYR A 278 -19.37 -15.40 -5.67
C TYR A 278 -19.83 -13.93 -5.61
N VAL A 279 -19.11 -13.07 -6.32
CA VAL A 279 -19.43 -11.66 -6.53
C VAL A 279 -19.62 -11.43 -8.03
N ALA A 280 -20.68 -10.74 -8.46
CA ALA A 280 -20.98 -10.57 -9.88
C ALA A 280 -21.42 -9.16 -10.26
N PHE A 281 -21.06 -8.81 -11.50
CA PHE A 281 -21.56 -7.65 -12.22
C PHE A 281 -22.33 -8.13 -13.45
N GLY A 282 -23.58 -7.67 -13.60
CA GLY A 282 -24.43 -8.00 -14.73
C GLY A 282 -24.90 -6.77 -15.51
N MET A 283 -25.14 -6.93 -16.80
CA MET A 283 -25.76 -5.91 -17.67
C MET A 283 -26.96 -6.49 -18.38
N ALA A 284 -28.13 -5.86 -18.27
CA ALA A 284 -29.36 -6.30 -18.92
C ALA A 284 -30.30 -5.12 -19.25
N TYR A 285 -31.25 -5.31 -20.17
CA TYR A 285 -32.17 -4.25 -20.60
C TYR A 285 -33.37 -4.04 -19.66
N SER A 286 -33.82 -5.10 -18.99
CA SER A 286 -34.91 -5.06 -18.02
C SER A 286 -34.37 -4.81 -16.60
N ASP A 287 -35.13 -4.15 -15.73
CA ASP A 287 -34.89 -4.05 -14.27
C ASP A 287 -35.90 -4.85 -13.43
N PHE A 288 -36.78 -5.60 -14.09
CA PHE A 288 -37.85 -6.40 -13.47
C PHE A 288 -37.76 -7.89 -13.83
N SER A 289 -36.85 -8.28 -14.73
CA SER A 289 -36.59 -9.67 -15.09
C SER A 289 -35.09 -9.90 -15.34
N LEU A 290 -34.59 -11.06 -14.91
CA LEU A 290 -33.21 -11.50 -15.18
C LEU A 290 -33.15 -12.28 -16.49
N THR A 291 -33.42 -11.57 -17.59
CA THR A 291 -33.41 -12.12 -18.94
C THR A 291 -32.34 -11.43 -19.78
N ASP A 292 -31.72 -12.20 -20.67
CA ASP A 292 -30.68 -11.75 -21.60
C ASP A 292 -29.63 -10.85 -20.94
N MET A 293 -29.00 -11.35 -19.88
CA MET A 293 -27.99 -10.64 -19.09
C MET A 293 -26.57 -11.15 -19.39
N ASP A 294 -25.66 -10.22 -19.67
CA ASP A 294 -24.20 -10.43 -19.74
C ASP A 294 -23.65 -10.30 -18.30
N MET A 295 -23.17 -11.40 -17.74
CA MET A 295 -22.77 -11.52 -16.35
C MET A 295 -21.30 -11.89 -16.21
N SER A 296 -20.52 -11.05 -15.55
CA SER A 296 -19.14 -11.32 -15.15
C SER A 296 -19.08 -11.68 -13.67
N VAL A 297 -18.38 -12.77 -13.33
CA VAL A 297 -18.34 -13.34 -11.98
C VAL A 297 -16.91 -13.47 -11.47
N CYS A 298 -16.65 -12.93 -10.29
CA CYS A 298 -15.45 -13.19 -9.51
C CYS A 298 -15.76 -14.21 -8.42
N MET A 299 -15.01 -15.30 -8.34
CA MET A 299 -15.28 -16.39 -7.40
C MET A 299 -14.03 -17.09 -6.93
N LEU A 300 -14.11 -17.74 -5.76
CA LEU A 300 -13.04 -18.60 -5.26
C LEU A 300 -13.27 -20.03 -5.77
N ASP A 301 -12.35 -20.54 -6.58
CA ASP A 301 -12.33 -21.93 -7.05
C ASP A 301 -11.04 -22.61 -6.61
N ARG A 302 -11.17 -23.72 -5.87
CA ARG A 302 -10.04 -24.50 -5.31
C ARG A 302 -8.96 -23.64 -4.63
N GLY A 303 -9.40 -22.63 -3.87
CA GLY A 303 -8.52 -21.72 -3.14
C GLY A 303 -7.87 -20.61 -3.98
N ARG A 304 -8.25 -20.47 -5.26
CA ARG A 304 -7.76 -19.41 -6.16
C ARG A 304 -8.91 -18.55 -6.65
N VAL A 305 -8.69 -17.25 -6.75
CA VAL A 305 -9.69 -16.34 -7.32
C VAL A 305 -9.70 -16.51 -8.83
N THR A 306 -10.88 -16.71 -9.38
CA THR A 306 -11.12 -16.96 -10.79
C THR A 306 -12.20 -16.01 -11.32
N LEU A 307 -12.10 -15.72 -12.61
CA LEU A 307 -13.04 -14.88 -13.33
C LEU A 307 -13.83 -15.77 -14.32
N GLY A 308 -15.15 -15.67 -14.28
CA GLY A 308 -16.04 -16.33 -15.23
C GLY A 308 -16.92 -15.31 -15.98
N HIS A 309 -17.36 -15.70 -17.17
CA HIS A 309 -18.22 -14.90 -18.04
C HIS A 309 -19.41 -15.73 -18.47
N TYR A 310 -20.62 -15.25 -18.20
CA TYR A 310 -21.84 -16.03 -18.34
C TYR A 310 -22.96 -15.24 -18.99
N TYR A 311 -23.76 -15.94 -19.78
CA TYR A 311 -25.02 -15.48 -20.33
C TYR A 311 -26.16 -16.03 -19.48
N VAL A 312 -27.01 -15.15 -19.01
CA VAL A 312 -28.25 -15.53 -18.33
C VAL A 312 -29.39 -15.30 -19.29
N LYS A 313 -29.94 -16.40 -19.81
CA LYS A 313 -31.12 -16.37 -20.68
C LYS A 313 -32.37 -15.98 -19.89
N GLN A 314 -32.56 -16.60 -18.72
CA GLN A 314 -33.68 -16.36 -17.81
C GLN A 314 -33.32 -16.88 -16.41
N GLU A 315 -33.93 -16.32 -15.36
CA GLU A 315 -33.68 -16.67 -13.94
C GLU A 315 -33.83 -18.17 -13.59
N ILE A 316 -34.67 -18.89 -14.33
CA ILE A 316 -34.96 -20.31 -14.06
C ILE A 316 -33.87 -21.26 -14.58
N PHE A 317 -32.99 -20.78 -15.47
CA PHE A 317 -31.91 -21.58 -16.04
C PHE A 317 -30.57 -21.22 -15.39
N PRO A 318 -29.68 -22.21 -15.18
CA PRO A 318 -28.33 -21.89 -14.75
C PRO A 318 -27.63 -20.99 -15.79
N PRO A 319 -26.74 -20.08 -15.36
CA PRO A 319 -25.96 -19.27 -16.28
C PRO A 319 -25.11 -20.13 -17.22
N PHE A 320 -25.10 -19.81 -18.51
CA PHE A 320 -24.33 -20.52 -19.53
C PHE A 320 -23.01 -19.79 -19.78
N PRO A 321 -21.91 -20.46 -20.12
CA PRO A 321 -20.69 -19.76 -20.55
C PRO A 321 -20.96 -18.79 -21.70
N HIS A 322 -20.52 -17.54 -21.57
CA HIS A 322 -20.77 -16.49 -22.55
C HIS A 322 -19.68 -16.49 -23.63
N ALA A 323 -20.08 -16.40 -24.91
CA ALA A 323 -19.14 -16.40 -26.04
C ALA A 323 -18.34 -15.09 -26.19
N GLY A 324 -18.84 -14.00 -25.62
CA GLY A 324 -18.15 -12.71 -25.59
C GLY A 324 -16.81 -12.78 -24.85
N VAL A 325 -15.85 -11.97 -25.30
CA VAL A 325 -14.49 -11.96 -24.73
C VAL A 325 -14.42 -11.02 -23.53
N ILE A 326 -13.88 -11.52 -22.42
CA ILE A 326 -13.28 -10.73 -21.34
C ILE A 326 -11.83 -11.15 -21.19
N VAL A 327 -10.95 -10.18 -20.91
CA VAL A 327 -9.51 -10.43 -20.74
C VAL A 327 -9.18 -10.24 -19.26
N PRO A 328 -8.84 -11.32 -18.51
CA PRO A 328 -8.43 -11.18 -17.12
C PRO A 328 -7.13 -10.36 -17.05
N ASP A 329 -7.01 -9.54 -16.02
CA ASP A 329 -5.83 -8.70 -15.80
C ASP A 329 -5.19 -9.00 -14.44
N LEU A 330 -5.96 -8.89 -13.36
CA LEU A 330 -5.46 -9.21 -12.02
C LEU A 330 -6.56 -9.81 -11.15
N THR A 331 -6.19 -10.72 -10.26
CA THR A 331 -7.06 -11.26 -9.22
C THR A 331 -6.34 -11.25 -7.89
N ASP A 332 -7.08 -11.07 -6.80
CA ASP A 332 -6.50 -11.06 -5.45
C ASP A 332 -7.49 -11.63 -4.42
N LEU A 333 -6.95 -12.30 -3.41
CA LEU A 333 -7.67 -12.75 -2.22
C LEU A 333 -7.03 -12.08 -1.01
N ASP A 334 -7.70 -11.06 -0.48
CA ASP A 334 -7.25 -10.36 0.73
C ASP A 334 -8.19 -10.69 1.88
N ASN A 335 -7.74 -11.57 2.78
CA ASN A 335 -8.56 -12.15 3.84
C ASN A 335 -9.82 -12.81 3.26
N ASN A 336 -11.00 -12.28 3.62
CA ASN A 336 -12.31 -12.74 3.14
C ASN A 336 -12.85 -11.85 2.01
N ARG A 337 -11.98 -11.16 1.26
CA ARG A 337 -12.37 -10.34 0.10
C ARG A 337 -11.72 -10.87 -1.15
N ILE A 338 -12.54 -11.11 -2.16
CA ILE A 338 -12.08 -11.46 -3.51
C ILE A 338 -12.12 -10.23 -4.39
N TRP A 339 -11.14 -10.13 -5.29
CA TRP A 339 -11.02 -9.07 -6.26
C TRP A 339 -10.69 -9.63 -7.64
N CYS A 340 -11.37 -9.12 -8.66
CA CYS A 340 -11.07 -9.40 -10.06
C CYS A 340 -11.04 -8.08 -10.83
N ARG A 341 -9.96 -7.87 -11.59
CA ARG A 341 -9.81 -6.82 -12.58
C ARG A 341 -9.67 -7.46 -13.95
N PHE A 342 -10.44 -6.96 -14.91
CA PHE A 342 -10.48 -7.50 -16.26
C PHE A 342 -10.89 -6.43 -17.26
N ARG A 343 -10.69 -6.70 -18.55
CA ARG A 343 -11.01 -5.79 -19.64
C ARG A 343 -12.13 -6.37 -20.50
N ARG A 344 -13.09 -5.51 -20.87
CA ARG A 344 -14.24 -5.84 -21.73
C ARG A 344 -14.21 -4.92 -22.97
N PRO A 345 -13.97 -5.47 -24.17
CA PRO A 345 -14.03 -4.70 -25.42
C PRO A 345 -15.44 -4.21 -25.75
N PHE A 346 -15.55 -3.06 -26.43
CA PHE A 346 -16.84 -2.48 -26.84
C PHE A 346 -17.50 -3.17 -28.02
N LEU A 347 -16.71 -3.78 -28.90
CA LEU A 347 -17.24 -4.44 -30.08
C LEU A 347 -17.76 -5.83 -29.71
N PRO A 348 -19.03 -6.16 -30.03
CA PRO A 348 -19.55 -7.49 -29.78
C PRO A 348 -18.82 -8.50 -30.69
N TYR A 349 -18.35 -9.59 -30.09
CA TYR A 349 -17.83 -10.73 -30.83
C TYR A 349 -18.98 -11.72 -31.07
N GLY A 350 -19.71 -11.52 -32.15
CA GLY A 350 -20.76 -12.44 -32.61
C GLY A 350 -22.21 -12.05 -32.24
N PRO A 351 -23.20 -12.79 -32.77
CA PRO A 351 -24.62 -12.42 -32.71
C PRO A 351 -25.26 -12.56 -31.33
N THR A 352 -24.66 -13.34 -30.42
CA THR A 352 -25.14 -13.54 -29.04
C THR A 352 -24.39 -12.67 -28.03
N SER A 353 -23.44 -11.85 -28.48
CA SER A 353 -22.68 -10.96 -27.59
C SER A 353 -23.45 -9.67 -27.37
N ILE A 354 -23.73 -9.35 -26.10
CA ILE A 354 -24.30 -8.06 -25.73
C ILE A 354 -23.27 -6.96 -26.02
N ASN A 355 -23.75 -5.86 -26.60
CA ASN A 355 -22.93 -4.67 -26.82
C ASN A 355 -22.96 -3.79 -25.55
N PRO A 356 -21.83 -3.66 -24.82
CA PRO A 356 -21.78 -2.93 -23.56
C PRO A 356 -21.97 -1.41 -23.74
N THR A 357 -21.87 -0.88 -24.96
CA THR A 357 -22.12 0.55 -25.24
C THR A 357 -23.61 0.88 -25.41
N ARG A 358 -24.51 -0.09 -25.25
CA ARG A 358 -25.95 0.17 -25.20
C ARG A 358 -26.33 0.49 -23.77
N SER A 359 -27.25 1.44 -23.59
CA SER A 359 -27.77 1.77 -22.26
C SER A 359 -28.50 0.56 -21.67
N MET A 360 -28.03 0.08 -20.52
CA MET A 360 -28.54 -1.10 -19.81
C MET A 360 -28.58 -0.83 -18.31
N PHE A 361 -29.40 -1.59 -17.59
CA PHE A 361 -29.31 -1.65 -16.14
C PHE A 361 -28.07 -2.43 -15.74
N HIS A 362 -27.37 -1.90 -14.74
CA HIS A 362 -26.20 -2.53 -14.14
C HIS A 362 -26.64 -3.22 -12.85
N TYR A 363 -26.36 -4.51 -12.77
CA TYR A 363 -26.69 -5.38 -11.65
C TYR A 363 -25.45 -5.65 -10.82
N TYR A 364 -25.58 -5.54 -9.50
CA TYR A 364 -24.49 -5.75 -8.55
C TYR A 364 -24.99 -6.71 -7.48
N PHE A 365 -24.41 -7.89 -7.41
CA PHE A 365 -24.93 -8.91 -6.49
C PHE A 365 -23.89 -9.94 -6.11
N LYS A 366 -24.27 -10.74 -5.11
CA LYS A 366 -23.55 -11.92 -4.66
C LYS A 366 -24.52 -13.10 -4.69
N GLY A 367 -24.01 -14.29 -4.91
CA GLY A 367 -24.83 -15.48 -4.92
C GLY A 367 -24.08 -16.72 -4.44
N PRO A 368 -24.83 -17.80 -4.16
CA PRO A 368 -24.24 -19.08 -3.84
C PRO A 368 -23.73 -19.78 -5.11
N LYS A 369 -22.66 -20.55 -4.96
CA LYS A 369 -22.18 -21.51 -5.94
C LYS A 369 -21.96 -22.87 -5.28
N ASN A 370 -21.86 -23.91 -6.08
CA ASN A 370 -21.36 -25.22 -5.64
C ASN A 370 -20.51 -25.84 -6.75
N ASP A 371 -20.08 -27.08 -6.54
CA ASP A 371 -19.27 -27.81 -7.53
C ASP A 371 -20.00 -28.03 -8.87
N SER A 372 -21.34 -27.94 -8.87
CA SER A 372 -22.18 -28.08 -10.06
C SER A 372 -22.40 -26.75 -10.82
N GLY A 373 -22.04 -25.60 -10.24
CA GLY A 373 -22.11 -24.32 -10.93
C GLY A 373 -22.50 -23.12 -10.06
N ILE A 374 -22.90 -22.06 -10.75
CA ILE A 374 -23.29 -20.75 -10.19
C ILE A 374 -24.81 -20.65 -10.18
N TYR A 375 -25.39 -20.19 -9.07
CA TYR A 375 -26.84 -20.00 -8.94
C TYR A 375 -27.17 -18.53 -8.77
N LEU A 376 -28.12 -18.05 -9.57
CA LEU A 376 -28.63 -16.70 -9.41
C LEU A 376 -29.39 -16.56 -8.09
N PRO A 377 -29.34 -15.39 -7.45
CA PRO A 377 -30.26 -15.05 -6.36
C PRO A 377 -31.71 -15.40 -6.70
N GLU A 378 -32.43 -15.98 -5.75
CA GLU A 378 -33.80 -16.49 -5.91
C GLU A 378 -34.84 -15.46 -6.37
N SER A 379 -34.51 -14.16 -6.32
CA SER A 379 -35.39 -13.10 -6.77
C SER A 379 -34.59 -11.86 -7.16
N ILE A 380 -35.03 -11.17 -8.21
CA ILE A 380 -34.49 -9.87 -8.62
C ILE A 380 -34.55 -8.82 -7.50
N TYR A 381 -35.50 -8.92 -6.57
CA TYR A 381 -35.60 -8.01 -5.42
C TYR A 381 -34.48 -8.19 -4.40
N LYS A 382 -33.68 -9.27 -4.50
CA LYS A 382 -32.47 -9.52 -3.72
C LYS A 382 -31.20 -9.00 -4.42
N MET A 383 -31.33 -8.29 -5.55
CA MET A 383 -30.23 -7.70 -6.29
C MET A 383 -30.24 -6.18 -6.18
N ASN A 384 -29.05 -5.59 -6.07
CA ASN A 384 -28.88 -4.16 -6.24
C ASN A 384 -28.77 -3.85 -7.74
N ILE A 385 -29.51 -2.84 -8.19
CA ILE A 385 -29.60 -2.44 -9.60
C ILE A 385 -29.32 -0.94 -9.68
N SER A 386 -28.69 -0.49 -10.76
CA SER A 386 -28.55 0.94 -11.05
C SER A 386 -29.92 1.65 -11.10
N PRO A 387 -30.00 2.94 -10.70
CA PRO A 387 -31.26 3.68 -10.65
C PRO A 387 -31.89 3.95 -12.03
N ARG A 388 -31.07 3.88 -13.09
CA ARG A 388 -31.49 3.98 -14.48
C ARG A 388 -30.58 3.14 -15.36
N GLN A 389 -30.91 3.06 -16.64
CA GLN A 389 -29.99 2.53 -17.63
C GLN A 389 -28.82 3.48 -17.85
N TYR A 390 -27.62 2.91 -17.93
CA TYR A 390 -26.39 3.60 -18.24
C TYR A 390 -25.73 2.93 -19.44
N ASN A 391 -25.16 3.74 -20.32
CA ASN A 391 -24.11 3.24 -21.20
C ASN A 391 -22.86 2.97 -20.34
N ILE A 392 -22.11 1.89 -20.61
CA ILE A 392 -20.85 1.63 -19.89
C ILE A 392 -19.85 2.80 -19.99
N THR A 393 -20.01 3.66 -20.99
CA THR A 393 -19.19 4.86 -21.17
C THR A 393 -19.68 6.09 -20.39
N GLU A 394 -20.87 6.01 -19.77
CA GLU A 394 -21.38 7.05 -18.86
C GLU A 394 -20.83 6.81 -17.45
N PHE A 395 -20.25 7.86 -16.86
CA PHE A 395 -19.68 7.81 -15.52
C PHE A 395 -20.70 8.23 -14.47
N TYR A 396 -20.89 7.41 -13.44
CA TYR A 396 -21.73 7.75 -12.30
C TYR A 396 -21.14 7.23 -10.99
N THR A 397 -21.64 7.78 -9.88
CA THR A 397 -21.33 7.25 -8.55
C THR A 397 -22.62 6.74 -7.94
N ASP A 398 -22.56 5.54 -7.37
CA ASP A 398 -23.69 4.93 -6.70
C ASP A 398 -23.24 4.34 -5.36
N VAL A 399 -23.99 4.63 -4.32
CA VAL A 399 -23.77 4.10 -2.97
C VAL A 399 -25.10 3.63 -2.46
N GLN A 400 -25.22 2.33 -2.26
CA GLN A 400 -26.46 1.70 -1.81
C GLN A 400 -26.22 0.89 -0.54
N ILE A 401 -27.29 0.64 0.21
CA ILE A 401 -27.25 -0.33 1.31
C ILE A 401 -27.51 -1.72 0.72
N SER A 402 -26.62 -2.66 1.01
CA SER A 402 -26.70 -4.08 0.67
C SER A 402 -28.02 -4.65 1.21
N ASN A 403 -28.91 -5.07 0.31
CA ASN A 403 -30.23 -5.63 0.61
C ASN A 403 -31.10 -4.79 1.56
N SER A 404 -31.32 -3.52 1.24
CA SER A 404 -32.64 -2.93 1.52
C SER A 404 -33.59 -3.42 0.43
N ALA A 405 -34.57 -4.25 0.79
CA ALA A 405 -35.60 -4.69 -0.13
C ALA A 405 -36.15 -3.48 -0.91
N ARG A 406 -36.16 -3.52 -2.25
CA ARG A 406 -36.84 -2.51 -3.08
C ARG A 406 -38.26 -2.38 -2.54
N THR A 407 -38.59 -1.26 -1.91
CA THR A 407 -39.98 -0.84 -1.85
C THR A 407 -40.43 -0.53 -3.29
N PRO A 408 -41.67 -0.87 -3.68
CA PRO A 408 -42.16 -0.64 -5.03
C PRO A 408 -41.99 0.84 -5.44
N PRO A 409 -41.88 1.15 -6.74
CA PRO A 409 -41.66 2.51 -7.20
C PRO A 409 -42.84 3.40 -6.77
N GLY A 410 -42.59 4.25 -5.78
CA GLY A 410 -43.62 5.09 -5.17
C GLY A 410 -43.09 6.08 -4.11
N PHE A 411 -41.88 5.88 -3.59
CA PHE A 411 -41.26 6.83 -2.66
C PHE A 411 -39.77 6.99 -2.96
N HIS A 412 -39.45 7.83 -3.96
CA HIS A 412 -38.13 8.43 -4.05
C HIS A 412 -38.11 9.69 -3.17
N HIS A 413 -37.42 9.63 -2.03
CA HIS A 413 -36.83 10.86 -1.49
C HIS A 413 -35.63 11.21 -2.35
N SER A 414 -35.84 12.08 -3.34
CA SER A 414 -34.75 12.83 -3.94
C SER A 414 -34.16 13.74 -2.86
N ILE A 415 -32.91 13.50 -2.47
CA ILE A 415 -32.11 14.57 -1.88
C ILE A 415 -31.69 15.45 -3.07
N ASP A 416 -32.51 16.47 -3.36
CA ASP A 416 -32.22 17.49 -4.37
C ASP A 416 -30.97 18.28 -3.92
N ARG A 417 -29.98 18.36 -4.80
CA ARG A 417 -28.79 19.19 -4.63
C ARG A 417 -29.17 20.64 -4.88
N ARG A 418 -29.73 21.31 -3.86
CA ARG A 418 -29.74 22.77 -3.74
C ARG A 418 -29.44 23.14 -2.30
N GLY A 419 -28.17 23.41 -2.01
CA GLY A 419 -27.74 23.82 -0.67
C GLY A 419 -26.25 23.63 -0.39
N LEU A 420 -25.37 24.01 -1.32
CA LEU A 420 -23.94 24.23 -1.03
C LEU A 420 -23.48 25.50 -1.74
N GLU A 421 -24.19 26.59 -1.50
CA GLU A 421 -23.60 27.94 -1.50
C GLU A 421 -23.85 28.51 -0.11
N GLY A 422 -22.78 28.77 0.62
CA GLY A 422 -22.83 29.11 2.05
C GLY A 422 -21.44 29.23 2.60
N ILE A 423 -20.73 30.22 2.06
CA ILE A 423 -19.39 30.64 2.41
C ILE A 423 -19.26 30.81 3.93
N TYR A 424 -18.28 30.13 4.50
CA TYR A 424 -17.75 30.38 5.83
C TYR A 424 -17.16 31.79 5.86
N THR A 425 -17.96 32.77 6.24
CA THR A 425 -17.48 34.00 6.84
C THR A 425 -18.26 34.19 8.12
N ASP A 426 -17.64 33.90 9.26
CA ASP A 426 -18.03 34.63 10.45
C ASP A 426 -16.82 35.14 11.20
N ARG A 427 -16.87 36.46 11.37
CA ARG A 427 -15.82 37.34 11.84
C ARG A 427 -16.16 37.62 13.29
N ALA A 428 -15.18 37.40 14.16
CA ALA A 428 -15.23 37.78 15.56
C ALA A 428 -15.68 39.24 15.77
N ARG A 429 -16.68 39.43 16.65
CA ARG A 429 -16.92 40.55 17.59
C ARG A 429 -18.39 40.44 18.04
N SER A 430 -18.79 40.70 19.28
CA SER A 430 -18.16 41.24 20.49
C SER A 430 -19.20 41.07 21.60
N GLY A 431 -18.74 40.99 22.85
CA GLY A 431 -19.64 41.08 23.99
C GLY A 431 -20.38 42.42 24.06
N SER A 432 -21.63 42.35 24.50
CA SER A 432 -22.22 43.10 25.61
C SER A 432 -23.58 42.48 25.91
#